data_AF-A0A1B9JGS1-F1
#
_entry.id   AF-A0A1B9JGS1-F1
#
_cell.length_a   1.000
_cell.length_b   1.000
_cell.length_c   1.000
_cell.angle_alpha   90.00
_cell.angle_beta   90.00
_cell.angle_gamma   90.00
#
_symmetry.space_group_name_H-M   'P 1'
#
loop_
_entity.id
_entity.type
_entity.pdbx_description
1 polymer ?
#
loop_
_entity_poly.entity_id
_entity_poly.type
_entity_poly.pdbx_seq_one_letter_code
_entity_poly.pdbx_strand_id
1 'polypeptide(L)'
;MILGNINHLDLIPYLPTKIKQSIEYIKDNVNSNTPVGRYDIDGDNMFFMVSDSTLRHIHEANPEFHKKYLDVQIVLEGQEGMAVSTLPPHTKVLDDKLADNDIAFIETPPEETMLILQSNDFIVFLPNEVHKPLCTINNKITTVRKVVVKIALDYL
;
A
#
# COMPACT_ATOMS: atom_id res chain seq x y z
N MET A 1 10.16 -3.02 3.87
CA MET A 1 9.03 -2.13 4.11
C MET A 1 9.52 -0.89 4.81
N ILE A 2 8.93 0.27 4.54
CA ILE A 2 9.23 1.53 5.23
C ILE A 2 7.91 2.13 5.70
N LEU A 3 7.79 2.44 6.99
CA LEU A 3 6.58 3.01 7.60
C LEU A 3 6.90 4.39 8.15
N GLY A 4 6.01 5.34 7.95
CA GLY A 4 6.15 6.69 8.49
C GLY A 4 4.88 7.50 8.39
N ASN A 5 4.99 8.80 8.65
CA ASN A 5 3.90 9.76 8.50
C ASN A 5 4.29 10.85 7.51
N ILE A 6 3.39 11.20 6.58
CA ILE A 6 3.67 12.15 5.50
C ILE A 6 3.97 13.57 6.01
N ASN A 7 3.60 13.88 7.26
CA ASN A 7 3.89 15.15 7.92
C ASN A 7 5.25 15.17 8.64
N HIS A 8 5.93 14.03 8.73
CA HIS A 8 7.18 13.85 9.49
C HIS A 8 8.25 13.10 8.69
N LEU A 9 8.37 13.42 7.39
CA LEU A 9 9.34 12.79 6.48
C LEU A 9 10.80 13.04 6.91
N ASP A 10 11.05 14.09 7.69
CA ASP A 10 12.35 14.41 8.30
C ASP A 10 12.84 13.36 9.30
N LEU A 11 11.93 12.58 9.90
CA LEU A 11 12.27 11.44 10.77
C LEU A 11 12.85 10.25 10.00
N ILE A 12 12.73 10.24 8.66
CA ILE A 12 13.19 9.16 7.78
C ILE A 12 14.15 9.73 6.73
N PRO A 13 15.34 10.20 7.14
CA PRO A 13 16.29 10.87 6.23
C PRO A 13 16.84 9.96 5.14
N TYR A 14 16.69 8.64 5.28
CA TYR A 14 17.13 7.62 4.33
C TYR A 14 16.05 7.19 3.33
N LEU A 15 14.90 7.87 3.29
CA LEU A 15 13.85 7.56 2.33
C LEU A 15 14.35 7.84 0.89
N PRO A 16 14.25 6.87 -0.04
CA PRO A 16 14.68 7.08 -1.42
C PRO A 16 14.02 8.31 -2.06
N THR A 17 14.79 9.07 -2.85
CA THR A 17 14.37 10.38 -3.37
C THR A 17 13.05 10.30 -4.14
N LYS A 18 12.87 9.31 -5.01
CA LYS A 18 11.62 9.18 -5.79
C LYS A 18 10.40 8.85 -4.94
N ILE A 19 10.57 8.02 -3.91
CA ILE A 19 9.49 7.69 -2.96
C ILE A 19 9.11 8.95 -2.19
N LYS A 20 10.11 9.69 -1.67
CA LYS A 20 9.86 10.96 -0.98
C LYS A 20 9.11 11.95 -1.87
N GLN A 21 9.58 12.15 -3.11
CA GLN A 21 8.94 13.04 -4.09
C GLN A 21 7.51 12.61 -4.41
N SER A 22 7.23 11.31 -4.50
CA SER A 22 5.86 10.84 -4.71
C SER A 22 4.95 11.17 -3.54
N ILE A 23 5.43 11.06 -2.30
CA ILE A 23 4.63 11.41 -1.11
C ILE A 23 4.37 12.92 -1.09
N GLU A 24 5.39 13.73 -1.36
CA GLU A 24 5.25 15.20 -1.48
C GLU A 24 4.26 15.58 -2.58
N TYR A 25 4.32 14.93 -3.75
CA TYR A 25 3.37 15.13 -4.83
C TYR A 25 1.93 14.83 -4.39
N ILE A 26 1.69 13.71 -3.68
CA ILE A 26 0.35 13.38 -3.18
C ILE A 26 -0.16 14.43 -2.19
N LYS A 27 0.70 14.93 -1.29
CA LYS A 27 0.31 15.99 -0.34
C LYS A 27 -0.15 17.27 -1.03
N ASP A 28 0.51 17.63 -2.12
CA ASP A 28 0.25 18.89 -2.82
C ASP A 28 -0.95 18.80 -3.79
N ASN A 29 -1.27 17.60 -4.29
CA ASN A 29 -2.20 17.42 -5.41
C ASN A 29 -3.46 16.61 -5.07
N VAL A 30 -3.49 15.88 -3.96
CA VAL A 30 -4.63 15.04 -3.57
C VAL A 30 -5.28 15.54 -2.30
N ASN A 31 -6.59 15.67 -2.30
CA ASN A 31 -7.38 16.08 -1.14
C ASN A 31 -8.66 15.24 -1.01
N SER A 32 -9.49 15.58 -0.01
CA SER A 32 -10.75 14.88 0.27
C SER A 32 -11.75 14.92 -0.90
N ASN A 33 -11.66 15.90 -1.80
CA ASN A 33 -12.55 16.05 -2.94
C ASN A 33 -12.00 15.43 -4.24
N THR A 34 -10.76 14.93 -4.26
CA THR A 34 -10.19 14.29 -5.45
C THR A 34 -11.03 13.06 -5.82
N PRO A 35 -11.56 12.92 -7.05
CA PRO A 35 -12.37 11.76 -7.39
C PRO A 35 -11.63 10.44 -7.24
N VAL A 36 -12.33 9.38 -6.85
CA VAL A 36 -11.80 8.00 -6.88
C VAL A 36 -11.41 7.66 -8.32
N GLY A 37 -10.24 7.04 -8.49
CA GLY A 37 -9.73 6.68 -9.81
C GLY A 37 -8.21 6.61 -9.88
N ARG A 38 -7.72 6.35 -11.09
CA ARG A 38 -6.29 6.35 -11.42
C ARG A 38 -5.89 7.69 -12.00
N TYR A 39 -4.70 8.14 -11.62
CA TYR A 39 -4.06 9.36 -12.09
C TYR A 39 -2.60 9.05 -12.42
N ASP A 40 -2.19 9.36 -13.63
CA ASP A 40 -0.81 9.14 -14.07
C ASP A 40 0.05 10.34 -13.67
N ILE A 41 1.27 10.08 -13.17
CA ILE A 41 2.30 11.11 -12.92
C ILE A 41 3.34 11.07 -14.04
N ASP A 42 3.81 9.86 -14.38
CA ASP A 42 4.73 9.60 -15.49
C ASP A 42 4.34 8.29 -16.19
N GLY A 43 3.13 8.28 -16.77
CA GLY A 43 2.54 7.13 -17.44
C GLY A 43 2.58 5.87 -16.56
N ASP A 44 3.13 4.79 -17.11
CA ASP A 44 3.27 3.52 -16.38
C ASP A 44 4.51 3.47 -15.47
N ASN A 45 5.43 4.44 -15.51
CA ASN A 45 6.56 4.46 -14.58
C ASN A 45 6.13 4.82 -13.17
N MET A 46 5.17 5.76 -13.07
CA MET A 46 4.64 6.22 -11.79
C MET A 46 3.22 6.76 -11.95
N PHE A 47 2.29 6.18 -11.20
CA PHE A 47 0.89 6.57 -11.15
C PHE A 47 0.35 6.36 -9.74
N PHE A 48 -0.81 6.94 -9.44
CA PHE A 48 -1.48 6.70 -8.18
C PHE A 48 -2.96 6.40 -8.35
N MET A 49 -3.50 5.68 -7.38
CA MET A 49 -4.91 5.34 -7.30
C MET A 49 -5.49 5.93 -6.04
N VAL A 50 -6.57 6.71 -6.17
CA VAL A 50 -7.39 7.19 -5.05
C VAL A 50 -8.56 6.23 -4.90
N SER A 51 -8.80 5.75 -3.67
CA SER A 51 -9.88 4.81 -3.39
C SER A 51 -10.56 5.10 -2.07
N ASP A 52 -11.90 4.97 -2.06
CA ASP A 52 -12.70 4.82 -0.85
C ASP A 52 -13.06 3.33 -0.73
N SER A 53 -12.59 2.66 0.31
CA SER A 53 -12.69 1.20 0.44
C SER A 53 -13.21 0.80 1.81
N THR A 54 -14.17 -0.13 1.80
CA THR A 54 -14.69 -0.73 3.03
C THR A 54 -13.70 -1.78 3.54
N LEU A 55 -13.36 -1.70 4.83
CA LEU A 55 -12.53 -2.70 5.49
C LEU A 55 -13.24 -4.05 5.53
N ARG A 56 -12.48 -5.14 5.37
CA ARG A 56 -12.95 -6.53 5.42
C ARG A 56 -12.36 -7.26 6.62
N HIS A 57 -13.02 -8.32 7.07
CA HIS A 57 -12.44 -9.13 8.13
C HIS A 57 -11.15 -9.77 7.63
N ILE A 58 -10.15 -9.90 8.52
CA ILE A 58 -8.80 -10.36 8.12
C ILE A 58 -8.84 -11.75 7.45
N HIS A 59 -9.80 -12.60 7.84
CA HIS A 59 -9.97 -13.95 7.27
C HIS A 59 -10.67 -13.97 5.90
N GLU A 60 -11.25 -12.86 5.47
CA GLU A 60 -11.84 -12.69 4.13
C GLU A 60 -10.80 -12.18 3.11
N ALA A 61 -9.59 -11.84 3.57
CA ALA A 61 -8.53 -11.25 2.79
C ALA A 61 -7.37 -12.24 2.60
N ASN A 62 -6.88 -12.36 1.37
CA ASN A 62 -5.61 -13.03 1.11
C ASN A 62 -4.47 -12.01 1.08
N PRO A 63 -3.29 -12.33 1.63
CA PRO A 63 -2.09 -11.55 1.40
C PRO A 63 -1.72 -11.54 -0.08
N GLU A 64 -1.17 -10.41 -0.52
CA GLU A 64 -0.71 -10.14 -1.87
C GLU A 64 0.75 -9.68 -1.89
N PHE A 65 1.37 -9.79 -3.07
CA PHE A 65 2.67 -9.20 -3.36
C PHE A 65 2.78 -8.85 -4.86
N HIS A 66 3.76 -8.01 -5.18
CA HIS A 66 4.03 -7.47 -6.52
C HIS A 66 5.47 -7.78 -6.97
N LYS A 67 5.76 -7.72 -8.27
CA LYS A 67 7.13 -7.91 -8.82
C LYS A 67 7.64 -6.70 -9.62
N LYS A 68 6.76 -5.97 -10.30
CA LYS A 68 7.13 -4.84 -11.17
C LYS A 68 7.10 -3.52 -10.41
N TYR A 69 6.06 -3.29 -9.63
CA TYR A 69 5.86 -2.05 -8.88
C TYR A 69 6.13 -2.23 -7.40
N LEU A 70 6.69 -1.19 -6.79
CA LEU A 70 6.52 -0.97 -5.36
C LEU A 70 5.23 -0.19 -5.10
N ASP A 71 4.74 -0.32 -3.88
CA ASP A 71 3.59 0.41 -3.39
C ASP A 71 4.02 1.45 -2.36
N VAL A 72 3.52 2.67 -2.49
CA VAL A 72 3.47 3.67 -1.41
C VAL A 72 2.00 3.86 -1.06
N GLN A 73 1.55 3.20 0.00
CA GLN A 73 0.15 3.28 0.44
C GLN A 73 0.03 4.35 1.53
N ILE A 74 -0.88 5.32 1.35
CA ILE A 74 -1.08 6.46 2.23
C ILE A 74 -2.55 6.50 2.66
N VAL A 75 -2.81 6.48 3.97
CA VAL A 75 -4.16 6.68 4.49
C VAL A 75 -4.46 8.19 4.50
N LEU A 76 -5.49 8.62 3.79
CA LEU A 76 -5.90 10.03 3.78
C LEU A 76 -6.94 10.33 4.86
N GLU A 77 -7.92 9.44 5.02
CA GLU A 77 -8.99 9.59 6.02
C GLU A 77 -9.37 8.23 6.61
N GLY A 78 -9.51 8.19 7.93
CA GLY A 78 -9.88 7.00 8.68
C GLY A 78 -8.67 6.25 9.21
N GLN A 79 -8.82 4.94 9.39
CA GLN A 79 -7.77 4.04 9.85
C GLN A 79 -7.85 2.74 9.05
N GLU A 80 -6.72 2.09 8.86
CA GLU A 80 -6.62 0.82 8.14
C GLU A 80 -5.82 -0.20 8.95
N GLY A 81 -6.35 -1.41 9.07
CA GLY A 81 -5.55 -2.58 9.44
C GLY A 81 -4.75 -3.07 8.23
N MET A 82 -3.44 -3.20 8.39
CA MET A 82 -2.51 -3.67 7.37
C MET A 82 -1.74 -4.87 7.91
N ALA A 83 -2.12 -6.08 7.51
CA ALA A 83 -1.34 -7.26 7.85
C ALA A 83 -0.12 -7.37 6.92
N VAL A 84 1.04 -7.73 7.46
CA VAL A 84 2.31 -7.80 6.71
C VAL A 84 3.13 -9.02 7.13
N SER A 85 4.01 -9.49 6.25
CA SER A 85 5.13 -10.35 6.63
C SER A 85 6.45 -9.71 6.20
N THR A 86 7.48 -9.87 7.02
CA THR A 86 8.85 -9.45 6.69
C THR A 86 9.59 -10.50 5.85
N LEU A 87 9.02 -11.70 5.73
CA LEU A 87 9.52 -12.74 4.85
C LEU A 87 8.97 -12.55 3.43
N PRO A 88 9.73 -12.95 2.40
CA PRO A 88 9.21 -13.03 1.04
C PRO A 88 8.08 -14.07 0.95
N PRO A 89 7.34 -14.11 -0.18
CA PRO A 89 6.26 -15.07 -0.38
C PRO A 89 6.83 -16.49 -0.35
N HIS A 90 6.41 -17.28 0.62
CA HIS A 90 6.91 -18.64 0.85
C HIS A 90 5.80 -19.65 1.16
N THR A 91 4.56 -19.19 1.34
CA THR A 91 3.37 -20.03 1.45
C THR A 91 2.83 -20.35 0.06
N LYS A 92 1.82 -21.22 0.01
CA LYS A 92 1.21 -21.66 -1.25
C LYS A 92 0.60 -20.47 -2.00
N VAL A 93 0.91 -20.37 -3.29
CA VAL A 93 0.25 -19.42 -4.20
C VAL A 93 -1.20 -19.86 -4.46
N LEU A 94 -2.13 -18.95 -4.23
CA LEU A 94 -3.57 -19.14 -4.43
C LEU A 94 -4.03 -18.66 -5.81
N ASP A 95 -3.44 -17.57 -6.30
CA ASP A 95 -3.75 -16.96 -7.60
C ASP A 95 -2.52 -16.17 -8.06
N ASP A 96 -2.01 -16.45 -9.26
CA ASP A 96 -0.84 -15.78 -9.85
C ASP A 96 -1.26 -15.00 -11.08
N LYS A 97 -1.17 -13.67 -10.99
CA LYS A 97 -1.43 -12.72 -12.07
C LYS A 97 -0.28 -11.73 -12.21
N LEU A 98 0.94 -12.14 -11.88
CA LEU A 98 2.12 -11.27 -11.89
C LEU A 98 2.45 -10.76 -13.30
N ALA A 99 2.22 -11.57 -14.33
CA ALA A 99 2.50 -11.19 -15.71
C ALA A 99 1.53 -10.11 -16.24
N ASP A 100 0.25 -10.23 -15.89
CA ASP A 100 -0.82 -9.40 -16.49
C ASP A 100 -1.14 -8.18 -15.64
N ASN A 101 -1.18 -8.34 -14.31
CA ASN A 101 -1.70 -7.33 -13.38
C ASN A 101 -0.70 -6.98 -12.27
N ASP A 102 0.51 -7.54 -12.31
CA ASP A 102 1.54 -7.39 -11.27
C ASP A 102 1.05 -7.73 -9.86
N ILE A 103 0.24 -8.78 -9.70
CA ILE A 103 -0.25 -9.21 -8.38
C ILE A 103 -0.31 -10.72 -8.29
N ALA A 104 0.07 -11.27 -7.14
CA ALA A 104 -0.20 -12.65 -6.77
C ALA A 104 -0.71 -12.71 -5.33
N PHE A 105 -1.59 -13.68 -5.06
CA PHE A 105 -2.15 -13.95 -3.75
C PHE A 105 -1.61 -15.28 -3.21
N ILE A 106 -1.34 -15.34 -1.91
CA ILE A 106 -0.81 -16.52 -1.23
C ILE A 106 -1.65 -16.91 -0.03
N GLU A 107 -1.47 -18.12 0.50
CA GLU A 107 -2.01 -18.49 1.81
C GLU A 107 -1.40 -17.60 2.90
N THR A 108 -2.19 -17.28 3.92
CA THR A 108 -1.74 -16.41 5.02
C THR A 108 -0.51 -17.00 5.73
N PRO A 109 0.63 -16.28 5.76
CA PRO A 109 1.79 -16.72 6.52
C PRO A 109 1.50 -16.74 8.03
N PRO A 110 1.98 -17.76 8.76
CA PRO A 110 1.71 -17.87 10.20
C PRO A 110 2.32 -16.74 11.04
N GLU A 111 3.36 -16.08 10.52
CA GLU A 111 4.05 -14.96 11.15
C GLU A 111 3.54 -13.57 10.72
N GLU A 112 2.37 -13.49 10.07
CA GLU A 112 1.80 -12.19 9.71
C GLU A 112 1.59 -11.31 10.96
N THR A 113 1.89 -10.03 10.82
CA THR A 113 1.72 -9.04 11.87
C THR A 113 0.75 -7.96 11.40
N MET A 114 -0.22 -7.61 12.24
CA MET A 114 -1.15 -6.52 11.96
C MET A 114 -0.57 -5.17 12.41
N LEU A 115 -0.46 -4.24 11.47
CA LEU A 115 -0.21 -2.83 11.74
C LEU A 115 -1.53 -2.05 11.69
N ILE A 116 -1.65 -0.99 12.48
CA ILE A 116 -2.80 -0.06 12.42
C ILE A 116 -2.30 1.27 11.89
N LEU A 117 -2.64 1.59 10.65
CA LEU A 117 -2.29 2.85 9.99
C LEU A 117 -3.33 3.91 10.32
N GLN A 118 -2.86 5.09 10.75
CA GLN A 118 -3.66 6.28 11.01
C GLN A 118 -3.76 7.16 9.76
N SER A 119 -4.69 8.12 9.75
CA SER A 119 -4.65 9.21 8.78
C SER A 119 -3.25 9.84 8.72
N ASN A 120 -2.77 10.07 7.51
CA ASN A 120 -1.44 10.58 7.16
C ASN A 120 -0.28 9.60 7.33
N ASP A 121 -0.52 8.37 7.80
CA ASP A 121 0.51 7.33 7.75
C ASP A 121 0.70 6.83 6.32
N PHE A 122 1.95 6.52 5.98
CA PHE A 122 2.31 5.83 4.75
C PHE A 122 3.10 4.57 5.05
N ILE A 123 2.90 3.55 4.24
CA ILE A 123 3.73 2.35 4.22
C ILE A 123 4.20 2.06 2.81
N VAL A 124 5.48 1.71 2.69
CA VAL A 124 6.12 1.31 1.44
C VAL A 124 6.30 -0.20 1.43
N PHE A 125 5.83 -0.86 0.37
CA PHE A 125 6.11 -2.26 0.07
C PHE A 125 6.94 -2.36 -1.20
N LEU A 126 8.16 -2.88 -1.08
CA LEU A 126 8.97 -3.22 -2.25
C LEU A 126 8.44 -4.50 -2.93
N PRO A 127 8.87 -4.78 -4.17
CA PRO A 127 8.57 -6.05 -4.82
C PRO A 127 8.92 -7.26 -3.95
N ASN A 128 8.00 -8.23 -3.93
CA ASN A 128 8.00 -9.42 -3.07
C ASN A 128 7.77 -9.17 -1.57
N GLU A 129 7.40 -7.97 -1.13
CA GLU A 129 6.97 -7.76 0.26
C GLU A 129 5.49 -8.11 0.41
N VAL A 130 5.22 -9.12 1.23
CA VAL A 130 3.87 -9.66 1.46
C VAL A 130 3.08 -8.71 2.35
N HIS A 131 1.91 -8.31 1.87
CA HIS A 131 1.01 -7.43 2.61
C HIS A 131 -0.45 -7.76 2.34
N LYS A 132 -1.33 -7.35 3.25
CA LYS A 132 -2.77 -7.65 3.25
C LYS A 132 -3.50 -6.39 3.70
N PRO A 133 -3.87 -5.50 2.75
CA PRO A 133 -4.49 -4.23 3.05
C PRO A 133 -5.96 -4.39 3.45
N LEU A 134 -6.58 -3.28 3.86
CA LEU A 134 -8.01 -3.14 4.13
C LEU A 134 -8.57 -4.10 5.19
N CYS A 135 -7.78 -4.47 6.19
CA CYS A 135 -8.25 -5.29 7.30
C CYS A 135 -8.98 -4.45 8.35
N THR A 136 -10.04 -5.00 8.93
CA THR A 136 -10.75 -4.40 10.07
C THR A 136 -9.88 -4.25 11.31
N ILE A 137 -10.11 -3.18 12.08
CA ILE A 137 -9.51 -2.93 13.39
C ILE A 137 -10.57 -3.25 14.45
N ASN A 138 -10.24 -4.09 15.44
CA ASN A 138 -11.18 -4.52 16.49
C ASN A 138 -12.52 -5.05 15.93
N ASN A 139 -12.48 -5.76 14.79
CA ASN A 139 -13.65 -6.28 14.06
C ASN A 139 -14.67 -5.22 13.61
N LYS A 140 -14.30 -3.94 13.55
CA LYS A 140 -15.19 -2.87 13.09
C LYS A 140 -15.05 -2.66 11.59
N ILE A 141 -16.16 -2.79 10.87
CA ILE A 141 -16.26 -2.45 9.44
C ILE A 141 -16.46 -0.94 9.31
N THR A 142 -15.50 -0.27 8.69
CA THR A 142 -15.54 1.16 8.37
C THR A 142 -15.03 1.37 6.95
N THR A 143 -15.23 2.56 6.39
CA THR A 143 -14.62 2.98 5.14
C THR A 143 -13.32 3.72 5.44
N VAL A 144 -12.29 3.45 4.66
CA VAL A 144 -11.04 4.21 4.64
C VAL A 144 -10.87 4.84 3.27
N ARG A 145 -10.38 6.08 3.24
CA ARG A 145 -9.94 6.74 2.02
C ARG A 145 -8.42 6.72 1.97
N LYS A 146 -7.87 6.21 0.89
CA LYS A 146 -6.41 6.05 0.73
C LYS A 146 -5.93 6.31 -0.68
N VAL A 147 -4.63 6.53 -0.78
CA VAL A 147 -3.88 6.55 -2.03
C VAL A 147 -2.91 5.39 -2.06
N VAL A 148 -2.76 4.78 -3.23
CA VAL A 148 -1.65 3.86 -3.50
C VAL A 148 -0.88 4.43 -4.68
N VAL A 149 0.34 4.90 -4.45
CA VAL A 149 1.28 5.23 -5.53
C VAL A 149 1.98 3.95 -5.94
N LYS A 150 1.99 3.65 -7.23
CA LYS A 150 2.78 2.58 -7.83
C LYS A 150 4.01 3.20 -8.51
N ILE A 151 5.20 2.69 -8.22
CA ILE A 151 6.45 3.14 -8.84
C ILE A 151 7.17 1.92 -9.40
N ALA A 152 7.51 1.93 -10.69
CA ALA A 152 8.19 0.80 -11.32
C ALA A 152 9.59 0.62 -10.70
N LEU A 153 9.98 -0.62 -10.41
CA LEU A 153 11.26 -0.91 -9.73
C LEU A 153 12.47 -0.45 -10.55
N ASP A 154 12.40 -0.56 -11.88
CA ASP A 154 13.45 -0.11 -12.81
C ASP A 154 13.47 1.41 -13.01
N TYR A 155 12.47 2.12 -12.47
CA TYR A 155 12.38 3.58 -12.49
C TYR A 155 12.92 4.23 -11.21
N LEU A 156 13.17 3.48 -10.14
CA LEU A 156 13.62 3.99 -8.83
C LEU A 156 14.99 4.68 -8.87
#